data_AF-A0A7S0IQG8-F1
#
_entry.id   AF-A0A7S0IQG8-F1
#
_cell.length_a   1.000
_cell.length_b   1.000
_cell.length_c   1.000
_cell.angle_alpha   90.00
_cell.angle_beta   90.00
_cell.angle_gamma   90.00
#
_symmetry.space_group_name_H-M   'P 1'
#
loop_
_entity.id
_entity.type
_entity.pdbx_description
1 polymer ?
#
loop_
_entity_poly.entity_id
_entity_poly.type
_entity_poly.pdbx_seq_one_letter_code
_entity_poly.pdbx_strand_id
1 'polypeptide(L)'
;GRGTDHGWGGMHWIAGGSIDGGRFFGRYPASLLSDSELMLSRGRIVPTLSWEAVWHGVAQWMGVDEAAMTRVLPNLHYFASDQLLTEADLYKPLPPPPA
;
A
#
# COMPACT_ATOMS: atom_id res chain seq x y z
N GLY A 1 -20.87 14.29 -12.83
CA GLY A 1 -19.60 13.60 -13.13
C GLY A 1 -19.82 12.11 -13.01
N ARG A 2 -19.27 11.30 -13.92
CA ARG A 2 -19.51 9.85 -13.98
C ARG A 2 -18.54 9.02 -13.11
N GLY A 3 -17.70 9.66 -12.29
CA GLY A 3 -16.96 9.05 -11.19
C GLY A 3 -15.75 8.19 -11.58
N THR A 4 -15.83 7.43 -12.68
CA THR A 4 -14.80 6.47 -13.10
C THR A 4 -13.56 7.12 -13.73
N ASP A 5 -13.67 8.36 -14.21
CA ASP A 5 -12.59 9.14 -14.83
C ASP A 5 -11.81 10.03 -13.85
N HIS A 6 -12.22 10.03 -12.57
CA HIS A 6 -11.64 10.85 -11.50
C HIS A 6 -11.03 9.97 -10.41
N GLY A 7 -10.02 9.18 -10.79
CA GLY A 7 -9.15 8.51 -9.83
C GLY A 7 -8.20 9.49 -9.15
N TRP A 8 -7.97 9.30 -7.85
CA TRP A 8 -7.02 10.09 -7.05
C TRP A 8 -5.94 9.15 -6.54
N GLY A 9 -4.72 9.30 -7.05
CA GLY A 9 -3.52 8.73 -6.43
C GLY A 9 -3.06 9.63 -5.28
N GLY A 10 -2.52 9.05 -4.22
CA GLY A 10 -2.10 9.80 -3.03
C GLY A 10 -0.90 9.20 -2.33
N MET A 11 -0.30 9.99 -1.45
CA MET A 11 0.77 9.57 -0.54
C MET A 11 0.13 9.22 0.81
N HIS A 12 0.31 7.98 1.26
CA HIS A 12 -0.20 7.51 2.54
C HIS A 12 0.91 7.50 3.59
N TRP A 13 0.54 7.86 4.83
CA TRP A 13 1.43 7.77 5.98
C TRP A 13 0.86 6.78 6.98
N ILE A 14 1.70 5.86 7.45
CA ILE A 14 1.36 4.92 8.52
C ILE A 14 2.33 5.21 9.67
N ALA A 15 1.80 5.42 10.87
CA ALA A 15 2.58 5.80 12.05
C ALA A 15 2.06 5.08 13.29
N GLY A 16 2.98 4.72 14.19
CA GLY A 16 2.67 4.03 15.43
C GLY A 16 3.92 3.42 16.06
N GLY A 17 3.86 3.06 17.36
CA GLY A 17 5.03 2.50 18.07
C GLY A 17 5.52 1.17 17.50
N SER A 18 4.57 0.34 17.04
CA SER A 18 4.84 -0.97 16.43
C SER A 18 5.21 -0.91 14.95
N ILE A 19 5.09 0.25 14.30
CA ILE A 19 5.46 0.42 12.89
C ILE A 19 6.99 0.35 12.75
N ASP A 20 7.46 -0.42 11.78
CA ASP A 20 8.85 -0.39 11.33
C ASP A 20 9.07 0.86 10.45
N GLY A 21 9.13 2.01 11.11
CA GLY A 21 9.12 3.32 10.48
C GLY A 21 10.41 3.69 9.76
N GLY A 22 10.43 4.89 9.14
CA GLY A 22 11.59 5.39 8.39
C GLY A 22 11.77 4.75 7.01
N ARG A 23 10.77 3.98 6.55
CA ARG A 23 10.75 3.29 5.28
C ARG A 23 9.82 4.01 4.30
N PHE A 24 10.23 4.04 3.03
CA PHE A 24 9.41 4.51 1.93
C PHE A 24 9.07 3.31 1.04
N PHE A 25 7.78 3.17 0.73
CA PHE A 25 7.28 2.14 -0.17
C PHE A 25 6.76 2.79 -1.45
N GLY A 26 7.07 2.16 -2.59
CA GLY A 26 6.80 2.71 -3.91
C GLY A 26 7.86 3.70 -4.38
N ARG A 27 7.57 4.42 -5.47
CA ARG A 27 8.48 5.39 -6.08
C ARG A 27 7.80 6.75 -6.19
N TYR A 28 8.53 7.80 -5.81
CA TYR A 28 8.13 9.17 -6.08
C TYR A 28 8.52 9.54 -7.53
N PRO A 29 7.72 10.35 -8.26
CA PRO A 29 8.08 10.80 -9.61
C PRO A 29 9.43 11.53 -9.62
N ALA A 30 10.28 11.23 -10.59
CA ALA A 30 11.55 11.93 -10.78
C ALA A 30 11.37 13.41 -11.15
N SER A 31 10.20 13.75 -11.71
CA SER A 31 9.79 15.10 -12.08
C SER A 31 8.28 15.22 -11.90
N LEU A 32 7.79 16.41 -11.56
CA LEU A 32 6.37 16.75 -11.51
C LEU A 32 5.86 17.36 -12.83
N LEU A 33 6.72 17.35 -13.86
CA LEU A 33 6.34 17.73 -15.21
C LEU A 33 5.66 16.54 -15.92
N SER A 34 4.91 16.85 -16.97
CA SER A 34 4.09 15.88 -17.71
C SER A 34 4.89 14.85 -18.53
N ASP A 35 6.21 14.98 -18.57
CA ASP A 35 7.13 14.06 -19.23
C ASP A 35 7.59 12.91 -18.32
N SER A 36 7.23 12.94 -17.02
CA SER A 36 7.51 11.86 -16.09
C SER A 36 6.54 10.68 -16.26
N GLU A 37 7.05 9.45 -16.22
CA GLU A 37 6.28 8.19 -16.33
C GLU A 37 5.10 8.11 -15.35
N LEU A 38 5.27 8.65 -14.14
CA LEU A 38 4.26 8.59 -13.08
C LEU A 38 3.31 9.80 -13.09
N MET A 39 3.49 10.74 -14.03
CA MET A 39 2.68 11.94 -14.16
C MET A 39 1.71 11.81 -15.33
N LEU A 40 0.41 11.86 -15.04
CA LEU A 40 -0.63 12.05 -16.03
C LEU A 40 -0.97 13.54 -16.19
N SER A 41 -1.71 13.87 -17.25
CA SER A 41 -2.21 15.22 -17.47
C SER A 41 -3.03 15.73 -16.28
N ARG A 42 -2.99 17.06 -16.06
CA ARG A 42 -3.70 17.76 -14.96
C ARG A 42 -3.16 17.43 -13.56
N GLY A 43 -1.87 17.14 -13.44
CA GLY A 43 -1.19 16.96 -12.14
C GLY A 43 -1.58 15.68 -11.40
N ARG A 44 -2.10 14.68 -12.11
CA ARG A 44 -2.48 13.39 -11.53
C ARG A 44 -1.25 12.49 -11.46
N ILE A 45 -0.96 11.96 -10.28
CA ILE A 45 0.13 11.01 -10.07
C ILE A 45 -0.43 9.59 -10.13
N VAL A 46 0.28 8.69 -10.83
CA VAL A 46 0.00 7.25 -10.82
C VAL A 46 0.78 6.60 -9.68
N PRO A 47 0.10 6.03 -8.67
CA PRO A 47 0.77 5.28 -7.61
C PRO A 47 1.48 4.05 -8.17
N THR A 48 2.66 3.74 -7.65
CA THR A 48 3.37 2.49 -7.98
C THR A 48 2.94 1.31 -7.12
N LEU A 49 2.10 1.54 -6.11
CA LEU A 49 1.50 0.52 -5.26
C LEU A 49 -0.01 0.63 -5.34
N SER A 50 -0.69 -0.52 -5.37
CA SER A 50 -2.14 -0.57 -5.31
C SER A 50 -2.65 -0.33 -3.88
N TRP A 51 -3.95 -0.14 -3.76
CA TRP A 51 -4.62 -0.11 -2.46
C TRP A 51 -4.44 -1.43 -1.71
N GLU A 52 -4.61 -2.55 -2.42
CA GLU A 52 -4.44 -3.90 -1.90
C GLU A 52 -3.01 -4.14 -1.42
N ALA A 53 -2.01 -3.60 -2.11
CA ALA A 53 -0.62 -3.73 -1.70
C ALA A 53 -0.34 -3.16 -0.32
N VAL A 54 -0.88 -1.97 -0.03
CA VAL A 54 -0.69 -1.31 1.28
C VAL A 54 -1.51 -1.99 2.36
N TRP A 55 -2.78 -2.28 2.08
CA TRP A 55 -3.71 -2.79 3.09
C TRP A 55 -3.53 -4.27 3.40
N HIS A 56 -2.90 -5.05 2.53
CA HIS A 56 -2.64 -6.47 2.78
C HIS A 56 -1.82 -6.66 4.06
N GLY A 57 -0.67 -5.98 4.20
CA GLY A 57 0.14 -6.07 5.42
C GLY A 57 -0.56 -5.53 6.67
N VAL A 58 -1.38 -4.48 6.52
CA VAL A 58 -2.19 -3.95 7.63
C VAL A 58 -3.26 -4.95 8.07
N ALA A 59 -3.94 -5.60 7.12
CA ALA A 59 -4.97 -6.60 7.39
C ALA A 59 -4.39 -7.85 8.06
N GLN A 60 -3.20 -8.29 7.61
CA GLN A 60 -2.45 -9.37 8.27
C GLN A 60 -2.17 -9.02 9.74
N TRP A 61 -1.62 -7.83 10.01
CA TRP A 61 -1.35 -7.37 11.37
C TRP A 61 -2.63 -7.25 12.24
N MET A 62 -3.76 -6.89 11.64
CA MET A 62 -5.07 -6.89 12.32
C MET A 62 -5.59 -8.30 12.63
N GLY A 63 -4.90 -9.35 12.22
CA GLY A 63 -5.27 -10.75 12.45
C GLY A 63 -6.32 -11.27 11.48
N VAL A 64 -6.43 -10.70 10.28
CA VAL A 64 -7.32 -11.24 9.24
C VAL A 64 -6.76 -12.56 8.73
N ASP A 65 -7.52 -13.63 8.86
CA ASP A 65 -7.17 -14.94 8.28
C ASP A 65 -7.06 -14.84 6.76
N GLU A 66 -6.09 -15.57 6.19
CA GLU A 66 -5.83 -15.60 4.74
C GLU A 66 -7.09 -16.00 3.94
N ALA A 67 -7.88 -16.95 4.46
CA ALA A 67 -9.13 -17.38 3.85
C ALA A 67 -10.20 -16.26 3.78
N ALA A 68 -10.10 -15.25 4.63
CA ALA A 68 -10.98 -14.09 4.67
C ALA A 68 -10.36 -12.86 3.97
N MET A 69 -9.11 -12.92 3.52
CA MET A 69 -8.40 -11.75 2.96
C MET A 69 -9.11 -11.16 1.74
N THR A 70 -9.63 -12.01 0.84
CA THR A 70 -10.39 -11.58 -0.34
C THR A 70 -11.73 -10.92 0.01
N ARG A 71 -12.26 -11.12 1.22
CA ARG A 71 -13.46 -10.43 1.69
C ARG A 71 -13.16 -8.97 2.05
N VAL A 72 -11.99 -8.70 2.64
CA VAL A 72 -11.58 -7.35 3.05
C VAL A 72 -10.82 -6.61 1.95
N LEU A 73 -10.17 -7.35 1.04
CA LEU A 73 -9.47 -6.86 -0.14
C LEU A 73 -10.03 -7.55 -1.41
N PRO A 74 -11.17 -7.07 -1.94
CA PRO A 74 -11.89 -7.76 -3.03
C PRO A 74 -11.14 -7.85 -4.36
N ASN A 75 -10.10 -7.02 -4.56
CA ASN A 75 -9.29 -7.01 -5.78
C ASN A 75 -7.94 -7.73 -5.59
N LEU A 76 -7.73 -8.42 -4.47
CA LEU A 76 -6.45 -9.05 -4.13
C LEU A 76 -5.95 -9.99 -5.24
N HIS A 77 -6.86 -10.70 -5.91
CA HIS A 77 -6.55 -11.66 -6.98
C HIS A 77 -5.94 -11.02 -8.24
N TYR A 78 -5.94 -9.69 -8.37
CA TYR A 78 -5.27 -9.01 -9.48
C TYR A 78 -3.77 -8.77 -9.23
N PHE A 79 -3.25 -9.08 -8.03
CA PHE A 79 -1.88 -8.78 -7.64
C PHE A 79 -1.13 -10.06 -7.28
N ALA A 80 0.10 -10.18 -7.76
CA ALA A 80 1.02 -11.22 -7.33
C ALA A 80 1.56 -10.92 -5.93
N SER A 81 2.03 -11.96 -5.22
CA SER A 81 2.49 -11.84 -3.84
C SER A 81 3.64 -10.84 -3.65
N ASP A 82 4.50 -10.66 -4.66
CA ASP A 82 5.61 -9.70 -4.66
C ASP A 82 5.17 -8.24 -4.91
N GLN A 83 3.91 -8.04 -5.29
CA GLN A 83 3.30 -6.71 -5.43
C GLN A 83 2.55 -6.28 -4.16
N LEU A 84 2.51 -7.12 -3.13
CA LEU A 84 1.79 -6.89 -1.88
C LEU A 84 2.77 -6.67 -0.73
N LEU A 85 2.52 -5.68 0.12
CA LEU A 85 3.24 -5.55 1.39
C LEU A 85 2.67 -6.56 2.38
N THR A 86 3.54 -7.08 3.24
CA THR A 86 3.18 -8.01 4.31
C THR A 86 3.23 -7.32 5.67
N GLU A 87 2.72 -7.97 6.71
CA GLU A 87 2.90 -7.51 8.09
C GLU A 87 4.39 -7.26 8.40
N ALA A 88 5.28 -8.16 7.98
CA ALA A 88 6.72 -8.05 8.23
C ALA A 88 7.37 -6.86 7.49
N ASP A 89 6.75 -6.35 6.42
CA ASP A 89 7.21 -5.13 5.77
C ASP A 89 6.85 -3.88 6.58
N LEU A 90 5.74 -3.89 7.30
CA LEU A 90 5.17 -2.69 7.92
C LEU A 90 5.40 -2.59 9.43
N TYR A 91 5.51 -3.73 10.12
CA TYR A 91 5.53 -3.80 11.58
C TYR A 91 6.81 -4.45 12.11
N LYS A 92 7.26 -3.96 13.26
CA LYS A 92 8.36 -4.59 14.00
C LYS A 92 7.92 -5.98 14.44
N PRO A 93 8.82 -6.98 14.43
CA PRO A 93 8.51 -8.29 14.97
C PRO A 93 8.10 -8.17 16.45
N LEU A 94 7.14 -8.99 16.87
CA LEU A 94 6.73 -9.03 18.26
C LEU A 94 7.94 -9.37 19.14
N PRO A 95 8.11 -8.70 20.30
CA PRO A 95 9.12 -9.09 21.25
C PRO A 95 8.87 -10.54 21.69
N PRO A 96 9.93 -11.32 21.96
CA PRO A 96 9.78 -12.68 22.44
C PRO A 96 8.95 -12.68 23.75
N PRO A 97 8.22 -13.78 24.04
CA PRO A 97 7.51 -13.91 25.31
C PRO A 97 8.47 -13.71 26.49
N PRO A 98 8.03 -13.10 27.59
CA PRO A 98 8.84 -13.05 28.81
C PRO A 98 9.21 -14.46 29.28
N ALA A 99 10.42 -14.59 29.81
CA ALA A 99 10.97 -15.84 30.35
C ALA A 99 10.24 -16.31 31.63
#